data_AF-A0A7V9D5X9-F1
#
_entry.id   AF-A0A7V9D5X9-F1
#
_cell.length_a   1.000
_cell.length_b   1.000
_cell.length_c   1.000
_cell.angle_alpha   90.00
_cell.angle_beta   90.00
_cell.angle_gamma   90.00
#
_symmetry.space_group_name_H-M   'P 1'
#
loop_
_entity.id
_entity.type
_entity.pdbx_description
1 polymer ?
#
loop_
_entity_poly.entity_id
_entity_poly.type
_entity_poly.pdbx_seq_one_letter_code
_entity_poly.pdbx_strand_id
1 'polypeptide(L)'
;ELQPLVTTFEGHPWAWAEQEAGRRTPRKAEGSRWAADRDLSFTPLRPERVVEVRYDHMEGVRFRHTAQFVRWRPDREPESCTYEQLEEPVKFDLAGVLGAGRG
;
A
#
# COMPACT_ATOMS: atom_id res chain seq x y z
N GLU A 1 -18.56 -9.81 6.70
CA GLU A 1 -17.71 -10.76 5.94
C GLU A 1 -16.26 -10.82 6.43
N LEU A 2 -15.62 -9.70 6.80
CA LEU A 2 -14.22 -9.71 7.26
C LEU A 2 -14.03 -9.98 8.76
N GLN A 3 -15.09 -9.92 9.57
CA GLN A 3 -15.04 -10.15 11.03
C GLN A 3 -14.34 -11.47 11.43
N PRO A 4 -14.55 -12.60 10.74
CA PRO A 4 -13.83 -13.84 11.06
C PRO A 4 -12.31 -13.79 10.81
N LEU A 5 -11.81 -12.78 10.09
CA LEU A 5 -10.39 -12.60 9.81
C LEU A 5 -9.70 -11.70 10.84
N VAL A 6 -10.44 -11.06 11.74
CA VAL A 6 -9.86 -10.20 12.78
C VAL A 6 -8.89 -11.01 13.63
N THR A 7 -7.71 -10.45 13.85
CA THR A 7 -6.62 -11.08 14.60
C THR A 7 -5.86 -10.03 15.41
N THR A 8 -4.74 -10.41 16.03
CA THR A 8 -3.82 -9.52 16.73
C THR A 8 -2.54 -9.35 15.90
N PHE A 9 -1.65 -8.45 16.33
CA PHE A 9 -0.34 -8.30 15.69
C PHE A 9 0.66 -9.39 16.10
N GLU A 10 0.33 -10.26 17.07
CA GLU A 10 1.22 -11.33 17.52
C GLU A 10 1.46 -12.35 16.39
N GLY A 11 2.71 -12.49 15.96
CA GLY A 11 3.08 -13.36 14.83
C GLY A 11 2.59 -12.86 13.46
N HIS A 12 2.03 -11.65 13.39
CA HIS A 12 1.50 -11.10 12.14
C HIS A 12 2.64 -10.66 11.20
N PRO A 13 2.59 -10.96 9.88
CA PRO A 13 3.65 -10.53 8.95
C PRO A 13 3.81 -9.01 8.86
N TRP A 14 2.77 -8.27 9.24
CA TRP A 14 2.78 -6.81 9.36
C TRP A 14 2.78 -6.31 10.81
N ALA A 15 3.28 -7.09 11.78
CA ALA A 15 3.42 -6.65 13.17
C ALA A 15 4.23 -5.35 13.32
N TRP A 16 5.16 -5.09 12.40
CA TRP A 16 5.87 -3.82 12.32
C TRP A 16 4.93 -2.61 12.15
N ALA A 17 3.72 -2.78 11.58
CA ALA A 17 2.74 -1.72 11.40
C ALA A 17 2.16 -1.22 12.74
N GLU A 18 2.17 -2.05 13.79
CA GLU A 18 1.81 -1.64 15.16
C GLU A 18 2.84 -0.64 15.73
N GLN A 19 4.12 -0.90 15.48
CA GLN A 19 5.22 -0.04 15.95
C GLN A 19 5.27 1.30 15.20
N GLU A 20 4.93 1.28 13.91
CA GLU A 20 4.83 2.48 13.06
C GLU A 20 3.60 3.35 13.37
N ALA A 21 2.61 2.84 14.13
CA ALA A 21 1.50 3.64 14.64
C ALA A 21 1.97 4.69 15.67
N GLY A 22 3.10 4.47 16.34
CA GLY A 22 3.69 5.40 17.32
C GLY A 22 4.82 6.30 16.78
N ARG A 23 5.42 5.98 15.63
CA ARG A 23 6.48 6.77 15.00
C ARG A 23 5.91 7.77 14.00
N ARG A 24 6.60 8.90 13.80
CA ARG A 24 6.18 9.97 12.88
C ARG A 24 6.30 9.51 11.43
N THR A 25 5.33 8.71 11.00
CA THR A 25 5.09 8.26 9.63
C THR A 25 4.06 9.20 8.99
N PRO A 26 3.71 9.06 7.70
CA PRO A 26 2.56 9.75 7.10
C PRO A 26 1.25 9.61 7.89
N ARG A 27 1.21 8.61 8.78
CA ARG A 27 0.16 8.34 9.76
C ARG A 27 0.13 9.31 10.94
N LYS A 28 1.18 10.10 11.24
CA LYS A 28 1.09 11.21 12.24
C LYS A 28 0.24 12.40 11.77
N ALA A 29 -0.32 12.32 10.55
CA ALA A 29 -1.43 13.15 10.10
C ALA A 29 -2.81 12.51 10.39
N GLU A 30 -2.85 11.44 11.19
CA GLU A 30 -4.07 10.88 11.80
C GLU A 30 -4.62 11.76 12.95
N GLY A 31 -4.03 12.92 13.21
CA GLY A 31 -4.87 14.06 13.53
C GLY A 31 -5.32 14.65 12.20
N SER A 32 -6.43 14.20 11.62
CA SER A 32 -6.94 14.87 10.42
C SER A 32 -7.20 16.32 10.80
N ARG A 33 -6.42 17.25 10.23
CA ARG A 33 -6.64 18.70 10.39
C ARG A 33 -8.06 19.15 10.00
N TRP A 34 -8.80 18.27 9.31
CA TRP A 34 -10.17 18.46 8.84
C TRP A 34 -11.19 17.53 9.54
N ALA A 35 -10.75 16.59 10.38
CA ALA A 35 -11.61 15.62 11.09
C ALA A 35 -10.93 15.09 12.37
N ALA A 36 -10.68 15.98 13.32
CA ALA A 36 -9.95 15.70 14.57
C ALA A 36 -10.61 14.60 15.43
N ASP A 37 -11.92 14.42 15.31
CA ASP A 37 -12.69 13.44 16.10
C ASP A 37 -12.89 12.08 15.41
N ARG A 38 -12.22 11.81 14.28
CA ARG A 38 -12.30 10.46 13.69
C ARG A 38 -11.40 9.49 14.45
N ASP A 39 -12.00 8.38 14.86
CA ASP A 39 -11.24 7.20 15.23
C ASP A 39 -10.48 6.67 14.01
N LEU A 40 -9.17 6.56 14.17
CA LEU A 40 -8.24 6.06 13.15
C LEU A 40 -7.56 4.77 13.63
N SER A 41 -8.21 4.10 14.59
CA SER A 41 -7.85 2.76 15.00
C SER A 41 -7.79 1.81 13.80
N PHE A 42 -6.77 0.96 13.80
CA PHE A 42 -6.58 -0.07 12.79
C PHE A 42 -6.79 -1.44 13.42
N THR A 43 -7.71 -2.21 12.87
CA THR A 43 -7.94 -3.60 13.26
C THR A 43 -7.19 -4.54 12.31
N PRO A 44 -6.17 -5.27 12.77
CA PRO A 44 -5.45 -6.20 11.90
C PRO A 44 -6.33 -7.38 11.49
N LEU A 45 -6.14 -7.83 10.24
CA LEU A 45 -6.85 -8.96 9.64
C LEU A 45 -5.82 -9.99 9.15
N ARG A 46 -6.15 -11.28 9.29
CA ARG A 46 -5.37 -12.38 8.71
C ARG A 46 -5.22 -12.18 7.20
N PRO A 47 -4.02 -12.30 6.62
CA PRO A 47 -3.74 -12.03 5.21
C PRO A 47 -4.17 -13.19 4.30
N GLU A 48 -5.45 -13.57 4.36
CA GLU A 48 -6.01 -14.76 3.69
C GLU A 48 -6.93 -14.40 2.52
N ARG A 49 -7.04 -13.12 2.16
CA ARG A 49 -7.93 -12.65 1.09
C ARG A 49 -7.20 -11.74 0.13
N VAL A 50 -7.45 -11.97 -1.16
CA VAL A 50 -6.86 -11.20 -2.25
C VAL A 50 -7.93 -10.31 -2.90
N VAL A 51 -7.54 -9.07 -3.16
CA VAL A 51 -8.34 -8.08 -3.88
C VAL A 51 -7.59 -7.58 -5.09
N GLU A 52 -8.32 -7.29 -6.15
CA GLU A 52 -7.80 -6.56 -7.29
C GLU A 52 -8.06 -5.07 -7.07
N VAL A 53 -7.04 -4.26 -7.32
CA VAL A 53 -7.11 -2.80 -7.20
C VAL A 53 -6.63 -2.13 -8.49
N ARG A 54 -7.26 -1.00 -8.82
CA ARG A 54 -6.72 -0.04 -9.79
C ARG A 54 -5.88 0.98 -9.06
N TYR A 55 -4.71 1.31 -9.60
CA TYR A 55 -3.79 2.28 -9.01
C TYR A 55 -3.17 3.16 -10.11
N ASP A 56 -2.75 4.37 -9.75
CA ASP A 56 -2.11 5.29 -10.69
C ASP A 56 -0.62 4.98 -10.85
N HIS A 57 0.13 5.04 -9.74
CA HIS A 57 1.57 4.75 -9.70
C HIS A 57 2.05 4.37 -8.29
N MET A 58 3.25 3.81 -8.23
CA MET A 58 3.95 3.49 -7.00
C MET A 58 4.82 4.67 -6.53
N GLU A 59 4.92 4.87 -5.23
CA GLU A 59 5.92 5.73 -4.58
C GLU A 59 6.78 4.86 -3.67
N GLY A 60 7.92 4.38 -4.20
CA GLY A 60 8.71 3.34 -3.54
C GLY A 60 7.91 2.04 -3.46
N VAL A 61 7.68 1.54 -2.24
CA VAL A 61 7.01 0.25 -1.97
C VAL A 61 5.49 0.35 -1.75
N ARG A 62 4.89 1.55 -1.92
CA ARG A 62 3.46 1.82 -1.68
C ARG A 62 2.77 2.42 -2.90
N PHE A 63 1.44 2.27 -2.99
CA PHE A 63 0.63 3.02 -3.94
C PHE A 63 0.61 4.50 -3.59
N ARG A 64 0.71 5.35 -4.60
CA ARG A 64 0.43 6.79 -4.51
C ARG A 64 -1.01 7.04 -4.95
N HIS A 65 -1.67 7.92 -4.21
CA HIS A 65 -3.13 8.11 -4.24
C HIS A 65 -3.90 6.86 -3.79
N THR A 66 -5.18 7.03 -3.47
CA THR A 66 -5.99 5.94 -2.96
C THR A 66 -6.23 4.91 -4.06
N ALA A 67 -5.71 3.69 -3.86
CA ALA A 67 -6.02 2.56 -4.73
C ALA A 67 -7.53 2.25 -4.69
N GLN A 68 -8.10 1.97 -5.85
CA GLN A 68 -9.54 1.75 -6.01
C GLN A 68 -9.83 0.26 -6.05
N PHE A 69 -10.67 -0.21 -5.13
CA PHE A 69 -11.13 -1.60 -5.11
C PHE A 69 -11.87 -1.94 -6.43
N VAL A 70 -11.53 -3.07 -7.02
CA VAL A 70 -12.19 -3.61 -8.22
C VAL A 70 -13.07 -4.77 -7.85
N ARG A 71 -12.47 -5.85 -7.32
CA ARG A 71 -13.16 -7.10 -7.00
C ARG A 71 -12.34 -7.98 -6.07
N TRP A 72 -13.01 -8.92 -5.41
CA TRP A 72 -12.36 -10.04 -4.74
C TRP A 72 -11.78 -11.03 -5.75
N ARG A 73 -10.64 -11.63 -5.39
CA ARG A 73 -9.95 -12.66 -6.19
C ARG A 73 -9.84 -13.96 -5.39
N PRO A 74 -10.94 -14.73 -5.24
CA PRO A 74 -10.88 -16.04 -4.58
C PRO A 74 -10.09 -17.06 -5.40
N ASP A 75 -9.77 -16.72 -6.66
CA ASP A 75 -8.96 -17.50 -7.60
C ASP A 75 -7.45 -17.30 -7.42
N ARG A 76 -7.02 -16.49 -6.44
CA ARG A 76 -5.61 -16.15 -6.20
C ARG A 76 -5.20 -16.54 -4.78
N GLU A 77 -4.04 -17.19 -4.67
CA GLU A 77 -3.41 -17.45 -3.37
C GLU A 77 -2.75 -16.17 -2.84
N PRO A 78 -2.87 -15.85 -1.54
CA PRO A 78 -2.27 -14.65 -0.95
C PRO A 78 -0.77 -14.50 -1.22
N GLU A 79 -0.02 -15.60 -1.18
CA GLU A 79 1.42 -15.64 -1.41
C GLU A 79 1.80 -15.34 -2.86
N SER A 80 0.85 -15.42 -3.80
CA SER A 80 1.07 -15.08 -5.20
C SER A 80 1.04 -13.57 -5.49
N CYS A 81 0.67 -12.75 -4.50
CA CYS A 81 0.62 -11.29 -4.61
C CYS A 81 2.02 -10.69 -4.40
N THR A 82 2.80 -10.59 -5.47
CA THR A 82 4.18 -10.08 -5.44
C THR A 82 4.35 -8.81 -6.28
N TYR A 83 5.45 -8.08 -6.06
CA TYR A 83 5.78 -6.87 -6.83
C TYR A 83 6.01 -7.11 -8.32
N GLU A 84 6.26 -8.36 -8.74
CA GLU A 84 6.42 -8.75 -10.15
C GLU A 84 5.13 -8.54 -10.97
N GLN A 85 3.99 -8.36 -10.30
CA GLN A 85 2.72 -8.05 -10.94
C GLN A 85 2.59 -6.59 -11.36
N LEU A 86 3.46 -5.71 -10.84
CA LEU A 86 3.42 -4.29 -11.15
C LEU A 86 4.16 -4.02 -12.44
N GLU A 87 3.57 -3.18 -13.30
CA GLU A 87 4.28 -2.68 -14.48
C GLU A 87 5.42 -1.77 -14.03
N GLU A 88 6.67 -2.15 -14.32
CA GLU A 88 7.82 -1.27 -14.13
C GLU A 88 7.75 -0.12 -15.15
N PRO A 89 7.80 1.16 -14.71
CA PRO A 89 7.87 2.27 -15.64
C PRO A 89 9.16 2.18 -16.45
N VAL A 90 9.05 2.39 -17.77
CA VAL A 90 10.19 2.42 -18.69
C VAL A 90 11.20 3.43 -18.15
N LYS A 91 12.39 2.96 -17.77
CA LYS A 91 13.48 3.82 -17.33
C LYS A 91 13.89 4.70 -18.51
N PHE A 92 13.58 5.99 -18.44
CA PHE A 92 14.09 6.96 -19.40
C PHE A 92 15.58 7.21 -19.11
N ASP A 93 16.42 7.08 -20.13
CA ASP A 93 17.81 7.51 -20.04
C ASP A 93 17.85 9.05 -20.02
N LEU A 94 17.96 9.60 -18.81
CA LEU A 94 18.06 11.04 -18.59
C LEU A 94 19.29 11.64 -19.26
N ALA A 95 20.37 10.86 -19.50
CA ALA A 95 21.53 11.34 -20.22
C ALA A 95 21.21 11.59 -21.70
N GLY A 96 20.34 10.78 -22.31
CA GLY A 96 19.85 10.98 -23.67
C GLY A 96 18.96 12.22 -23.81
N VAL A 97 18.15 12.53 -22.79
CA VAL A 97 17.25 13.70 -22.80
C VAL A 97 18.01 15.01 -22.54
N LEU A 98 18.99 14.98 -21.65
CA LEU A 98 19.78 16.17 -21.28
C LEU A 98 20.99 16.40 -22.18
N GLY A 99 21.45 15.38 -22.92
CA GLY A 99 22.59 15.44 -23.82
C GLY A 99 22.30 15.98 -25.23
N ALA A 100 21.03 16.09 -25.63
CA ALA A 100 20.62 16.55 -26.96
C ALA A 100 20.68 18.09 -27.16
N GLY A 101 21.40 18.81 -26.30
CA GLY A 101 21.51 20.26 -26.29
C GLY A 101 22.96 20.76 -26.35
N ARG A 102 23.70 20.41 -27.41
CA ARG A 102 24.89 21.16 -27.87
C ARG A 102 25.31 20.65 -29.27
N GLY A 103 24.77 21.32 -30.28
CA GLY A 103 25.26 21.36 -31.66
C GLY A 103 25.28 22.82 -32.09
#